data_AF-A0A3D4P9B5-F1
#
_entry.id   AF-A0A3D4P9B5-F1
#
_cell.length_a   1.000
_cell.length_b   1.000
_cell.length_c   1.000
_cell.angle_alpha   90.00
_cell.angle_beta   90.00
_cell.angle_gamma   90.00
#
_symmetry.space_group_name_H-M   'P 1'
#
loop_
_entity.id
_entity.type
_entity.pdbx_description
1 polymer ?
#
loop_
_entity_poly.entity_id
_entity_poly.type
_entity_poly.pdbx_seq_one_letter_code
_entity_poly.pdbx_strand_id
1 'polypeptide(L)'
;KVKANGMNSLAITDHGNLFGALEFYQKCRGADVNPIIGYEAYIAPGKRTDRSASRMKEASFHLTLLAQNKVGFHNLIKLASAAYLEGFYYKPRIDKELLEKYNEGI
;
A
#
# COMPACT_ATOMS: atom_id res chain seq x y z
N LYS A 1 15.02 4.39 17.31
CA LYS A 1 13.86 5.20 17.78
C LYS A 1 12.73 4.32 18.30
N VAL A 2 12.18 3.37 17.53
CA VAL A 2 11.08 2.48 17.99
C VAL A 2 11.36 1.81 19.34
N LYS A 3 12.45 1.03 19.47
CA LYS A 3 12.82 0.38 20.74
C LYS A 3 13.11 1.38 21.85
N ALA A 4 13.77 2.50 21.54
CA ALA A 4 14.07 3.56 22.51
C ALA A 4 12.80 4.21 23.09
N ASN A 5 11.71 4.21 22.33
CA ASN A 5 10.40 4.70 22.77
C ASN A 5 9.54 3.60 23.42
N GLY A 6 10.08 2.41 23.70
CA GLY A 6 9.33 1.30 24.30
C GLY A 6 8.28 0.66 23.37
N MET A 7 8.30 0.95 22.07
CA MET A 7 7.37 0.38 21.10
C MET A 7 7.87 -1.00 20.62
N ASN A 8 6.95 -1.93 20.38
CA ASN A 8 7.28 -3.29 19.94
C ASN A 8 6.99 -3.55 18.45
N SER A 9 6.32 -2.63 17.75
CA SER A 9 5.84 -2.82 16.38
C SER A 9 6.03 -1.56 15.55
N LEU A 10 6.15 -1.72 14.23
CA LEU A 10 6.21 -0.60 13.28
C LEU A 10 5.56 -1.01 11.96
N ALA A 11 4.82 -0.08 11.34
CA ALA A 11 4.29 -0.25 9.99
C ALA A 11 5.10 0.55 8.95
N ILE A 12 5.30 -0.03 7.77
CA ILE A 12 5.77 0.68 6.57
C ILE A 12 4.57 0.89 5.64
N THR A 13 4.33 2.14 5.22
CA THR A 13 3.18 2.52 4.39
C THR A 13 3.64 3.52 3.32
N ASP A 14 4.51 3.06 2.42
CA ASP A 14 5.06 3.94 1.38
C ASP A 14 3.99 4.32 0.35
N HIS A 15 4.16 5.51 -0.25
CA HIS A 15 3.26 6.04 -1.27
C HIS A 15 3.27 5.16 -2.53
N GLY A 16 2.16 4.45 -2.76
CA GLY A 16 1.87 3.76 -4.01
C GLY A 16 2.90 2.70 -4.41
N ASN A 17 3.69 2.15 -3.48
CA ASN A 17 4.61 1.05 -3.77
C ASN A 17 4.90 0.17 -2.53
N LEU A 18 5.61 -0.95 -2.76
CA LEU A 18 6.05 -1.90 -1.73
C LEU A 18 7.57 -2.16 -1.79
N PHE A 19 8.36 -1.24 -2.36
CA PHE A 19 9.77 -1.49 -2.65
C PHE A 19 10.60 -1.75 -1.39
N GLY A 20 10.32 -1.01 -0.30
CA GLY A 20 11.00 -1.17 0.97
C GLY A 20 10.55 -2.39 1.80
N ALA A 21 9.50 -3.12 1.40
CA ALA A 21 8.83 -4.09 2.27
C ALA A 21 9.76 -5.21 2.78
N LEU A 22 10.61 -5.77 1.92
CA LEU A 22 11.50 -6.87 2.29
C LEU A 22 12.63 -6.41 3.23
N GLU A 23 13.30 -5.31 2.87
CA GLU A 23 14.38 -4.74 3.69
C GLU A 23 13.84 -4.31 5.06
N PHE A 24 12.68 -3.66 5.08
CA PHE A 24 11.97 -3.28 6.31
C PHE A 24 11.68 -4.49 7.19
N TYR A 25 11.07 -5.53 6.62
CA TYR A 25 10.76 -6.76 7.34
C TYR A 25 12.02 -7.36 7.99
N GLN A 26 13.08 -7.54 7.21
CA GLN A 26 14.34 -8.13 7.70
C GLN A 26 14.96 -7.29 8.81
N LYS A 27 15.01 -5.96 8.66
CA LYS A 27 15.58 -5.05 9.67
C LYS A 27 14.76 -5.04 10.96
N CYS A 28 13.42 -4.99 10.86
CA CYS A 28 12.55 -5.06 12.03
C CYS A 28 12.71 -6.39 12.77
N ARG A 29 12.70 -7.52 12.06
CA ARG A 29 12.92 -8.84 12.67
C ARG A 29 14.28 -8.95 13.34
N GLY A 30 15.35 -8.47 12.70
CA GLY A 30 16.70 -8.45 13.28
C GLY A 30 16.84 -7.54 14.50
N ALA A 31 15.95 -6.55 14.66
CA ALA A 31 15.91 -5.64 15.80
C ALA A 31 14.86 -6.00 16.86
N ASP A 32 14.24 -7.19 16.75
CA ASP A 32 13.14 -7.62 17.64
C ASP A 32 12.02 -6.57 17.73
N VAL A 33 11.57 -6.12 16.55
CA VAL A 33 10.41 -5.26 16.32
C VAL A 33 9.46 -6.02 15.39
N ASN A 34 8.19 -6.09 15.74
CA ASN A 34 7.16 -6.70 14.91
C ASN A 34 6.88 -5.85 13.66
N PRO A 35 7.21 -6.32 12.45
CA PRO A 35 6.95 -5.57 11.22
C PRO A 35 5.51 -5.72 10.77
N ILE A 36 4.87 -4.61 10.43
CA ILE A 36 3.57 -4.57 9.76
C ILE A 36 3.81 -4.03 8.35
N ILE A 37 3.54 -4.85 7.34
CA ILE A 37 3.67 -4.41 5.95
C ILE A 37 2.37 -3.74 5.53
N GLY A 38 2.47 -2.50 5.07
CA GLY A 38 1.34 -1.73 4.57
C GLY A 38 1.64 -1.07 3.24
N TYR A 39 0.67 -0.29 2.78
CA TYR A 39 0.65 0.35 1.47
C TYR A 39 -0.22 1.59 1.56
N GLU A 40 0.35 2.78 1.33
CA GLU A 40 -0.46 3.99 1.19
C GLU A 40 -0.90 4.11 -0.27
N ALA A 41 -2.07 3.55 -0.56
CA ALA A 41 -2.61 3.46 -1.89
C ALA A 41 -3.07 4.82 -2.40
N TYR A 42 -2.85 5.09 -3.69
CA TYR A 42 -3.61 6.11 -4.40
C TYR A 42 -4.91 5.49 -4.91
N ILE A 43 -6.06 6.04 -4.51
CA ILE A 43 -7.39 5.58 -4.94
C ILE A 43 -7.94 6.56 -5.99
N ALA A 44 -8.24 6.09 -7.19
CA ALA A 44 -8.95 6.89 -8.19
C ALA A 44 -10.37 7.23 -7.69
N PRO A 45 -10.90 8.45 -7.95
CA PRO A 45 -12.27 8.80 -7.57
C PRO A 45 -13.33 7.88 -8.19
N GLY A 46 -13.06 7.36 -9.38
CA GLY A 46 -13.87 6.38 -10.11
C GLY A 46 -13.02 5.20 -10.58
N LYS A 47 -13.10 4.88 -11.87
CA LYS A 47 -12.31 3.78 -12.45
C LYS A 47 -10.82 4.14 -12.48
N ARG A 48 -9.94 3.19 -12.12
CA ARG A 48 -8.48 3.37 -12.17
C ARG A 48 -7.95 3.66 -13.57
N THR A 49 -8.69 3.29 -14.61
CA THR A 49 -8.37 3.55 -16.03
C THR A 49 -8.80 4.94 -16.50
N ASP A 50 -9.55 5.71 -15.72
CA ASP A 50 -9.96 7.06 -16.09
C ASP A 50 -8.75 8.02 -16.07
N ARG A 51 -8.70 8.92 -17.05
CA ARG A 51 -7.66 9.95 -17.27
C ARG A 51 -8.27 11.35 -17.47
N SER A 52 -9.54 11.55 -17.10
CA SER A 52 -10.28 12.82 -17.27
C SER A 52 -9.84 13.94 -16.32
N ALA A 53 -9.20 13.62 -15.20
CA ALA A 53 -8.80 14.62 -14.20
C ALA A 53 -7.77 15.61 -14.76
N SER A 54 -8.04 16.90 -14.56
CA SER A 54 -7.21 18.01 -15.05
C SER A 54 -5.99 18.29 -14.17
N ARG A 55 -6.08 17.94 -12.87
CA ARG A 55 -5.03 18.18 -11.88
C ARG A 55 -4.72 16.91 -11.10
N MET A 56 -3.45 16.75 -10.70
CA MET A 56 -3.00 15.58 -9.92
C MET A 56 -3.77 15.41 -8.59
N LYS A 57 -4.11 16.52 -7.91
CA LYS A 57 -4.89 16.49 -6.65
C LYS A 57 -6.32 15.96 -6.83
N GLU A 58 -6.89 16.07 -8.03
CA GLU A 58 -8.23 15.56 -8.36
C GLU A 58 -8.16 14.10 -8.82
N ALA A 59 -6.98 13.62 -9.22
CA ALA A 59 -6.81 12.31 -9.83
C ALA A 59 -6.79 11.15 -8.81
N SER A 60 -6.58 11.42 -7.52
CA SER A 60 -6.55 10.37 -6.48
C SER A 60 -6.65 10.89 -5.06
N PHE A 61 -7.11 10.02 -4.16
CA PHE A 61 -7.02 10.17 -2.70
C PHE A 61 -6.04 9.16 -2.10
N HIS A 62 -5.57 9.38 -0.88
CA HIS A 62 -4.72 8.42 -0.17
C HIS A 62 -5.59 7.47 0.68
N LEU A 63 -5.17 6.21 0.77
CA LEU A 63 -5.77 5.22 1.66
C LEU A 63 -4.68 4.31 2.24
N THR A 64 -4.56 4.29 3.57
CA THR A 64 -3.63 3.41 4.27
C THR A 64 -4.21 2.00 4.37
N LEU A 65 -3.48 1.02 3.85
CA LEU A 65 -3.81 -0.40 3.93
C LEU A 65 -2.72 -1.15 4.71
N LEU A 66 -3.08 -2.14 5.53
CA LEU A 66 -2.16 -2.94 6.33
C LEU A 66 -2.44 -4.42 6.11
N ALA A 67 -1.41 -5.23 5.85
CA ALA A 67 -1.59 -6.68 5.76
C ALA A 67 -1.75 -7.29 7.16
N GLN A 68 -2.92 -7.85 7.45
CA GLN A 68 -3.18 -8.58 8.69
C GLN A 68 -2.49 -9.95 8.71
N ASN A 69 -2.33 -10.57 7.54
CA ASN A 69 -1.81 -11.92 7.40
C ASN A 69 -1.10 -12.13 6.04
N LYS A 70 -0.67 -13.36 5.77
CA LYS A 70 0.01 -13.71 4.51
C LYS A 70 -0.87 -13.46 3.28
N VAL A 71 -2.18 -13.72 3.35
CA VAL A 71 -3.12 -13.44 2.24
C VAL A 71 -3.19 -11.95 1.97
N GLY A 72 -3.33 -11.14 3.04
CA GLY A 72 -3.28 -9.68 2.96
C GLY A 72 -2.02 -9.17 2.25
N PHE A 73 -0.84 -9.71 2.59
CA PHE A 73 0.41 -9.32 1.93
C PHE A 73 0.41 -9.67 0.43
N HIS A 74 -0.08 -10.86 0.05
CA HIS A 74 -0.23 -11.21 -1.37
C HIS A 74 -1.20 -10.27 -2.09
N ASN A 75 -2.28 -9.89 -1.42
CA ASN A 75 -3.26 -8.95 -1.96
C ASN A 75 -2.67 -7.55 -2.12
N LEU A 76 -1.86 -7.05 -1.17
CA LEU A 76 -1.10 -5.81 -1.34
C LEU A 76 -0.16 -5.86 -2.56
N ILE A 77 0.53 -6.97 -2.80
CA ILE A 77 1.36 -7.16 -4.00
C ILE A 77 0.53 -7.04 -5.28
N LYS A 78 -0.64 -7.69 -5.32
CA LYS A 78 -1.55 -7.62 -6.48
C LYS A 78 -2.06 -6.20 -6.70
N LEU A 79 -2.49 -5.52 -5.65
CA LEU A 79 -2.95 -4.13 -5.69
C LEU A 79 -1.84 -3.20 -6.21
N ALA A 80 -0.64 -3.25 -5.63
CA ALA A 80 0.50 -2.42 -6.04
C ALA A 80 0.88 -2.69 -7.52
N SER A 81 0.91 -3.95 -7.94
CA SER A 81 1.24 -4.32 -9.32
C SER A 81 0.20 -3.78 -10.32
N ALA A 82 -1.09 -4.01 -10.06
CA ALA A 82 -2.17 -3.52 -10.91
C ALA A 82 -2.24 -1.98 -10.93
N ALA A 83 -1.90 -1.32 -9.83
CA ALA A 83 -1.82 0.14 -9.78
C ALA A 83 -0.83 0.72 -10.80
N TYR A 84 0.31 0.05 -10.99
CA TYR A 84 1.31 0.41 -12.01
C TYR A 84 0.91 -0.04 -13.41
N LEU A 85 0.41 -1.27 -13.56
CA LEU A 85 0.15 -1.86 -14.88
C LEU A 85 -1.12 -1.30 -15.55
N GLU A 86 -2.14 -0.95 -14.78
CA GLU A 86 -3.47 -0.60 -15.29
C GLU A 86 -3.88 0.83 -14.87
N GLY A 87 -3.55 1.21 -13.63
CA GLY A 87 -4.05 2.43 -13.01
C GLY A 87 -3.16 3.66 -13.13
N PHE A 88 -1.98 3.51 -13.75
CA PHE A 88 -0.97 4.56 -13.76
C PHE A 88 -1.41 5.77 -14.58
N TYR A 89 -1.54 6.90 -13.89
CA TYR A 89 -1.76 8.21 -14.50
C TYR A 89 -0.64 9.16 -14.04
N TYR A 90 -0.91 10.09 -13.14
CA TYR A 90 0.13 10.84 -12.43
C TYR A 90 0.83 10.01 -11.34
N LYS A 91 0.10 9.04 -10.80
CA LYS A 91 0.51 8.10 -9.75
C LYS A 91 -0.04 6.71 -10.06
N PRO A 92 0.54 5.62 -9.52
CA PRO A 92 -0.03 4.27 -9.62
C PRO A 92 -1.27 4.19 -8.75
N ARG A 93 -2.46 4.12 -9.36
CA ARG A 93 -3.74 4.16 -8.64
C ARG A 93 -4.47 2.83 -8.69
N ILE A 94 -5.13 2.45 -7.60
CA ILE A 94 -6.17 1.43 -7.62
C ILE A 94 -7.55 2.10 -7.66
N ASP A 95 -8.62 1.31 -7.68
CA ASP A 95 -9.99 1.76 -7.47
C ASP A 95 -10.69 0.85 -6.45
N LYS A 96 -11.92 1.20 -6.10
CA LYS A 96 -12.71 0.45 -5.11
C LYS A 96 -13.07 -0.97 -5.60
N GLU A 97 -13.27 -1.15 -6.90
CA GLU A 97 -13.53 -2.47 -7.49
C GLU A 97 -12.34 -3.42 -7.28
N LEU A 98 -11.12 -2.93 -7.54
CA LEU A 98 -9.91 -3.72 -7.32
C LEU A 98 -9.67 -3.98 -5.83
N LEU A 99 -9.96 -3.01 -4.97
CA LEU A 99 -9.84 -3.16 -3.52
C LEU A 99 -10.84 -4.20 -2.99
N GLU A 100 -12.08 -4.18 -3.46
CA GLU A 100 -13.11 -5.18 -3.13
C GLU A 100 -12.68 -6.58 -3.57
N LYS A 101 -12.09 -6.71 -4.77
CA LYS A 101 -11.58 -8.00 -5.27
C LYS A 101 -10.46 -8.58 -4.40
N TYR A 102 -9.60 -7.75 -3.83
CA TYR A 102 -8.41 -8.17 -3.07
C TYR A 102 -8.51 -7.79 -1.58
N ASN A 103 -9.72 -7.72 -1.01
CA ASN A 103 -9.93 -7.23 0.36
C ASN A 103 -9.44 -8.21 1.46
N GLU A 104 -9.34 -9.50 1.15
CA GLU A 104 -9.10 -10.51 2.17
C GLU A 104 -7.76 -10.29 2.89
N GLY A 105 -7.80 -10.16 4.22
CA GLY A 105 -6.61 -9.99 5.05
C GLY A 105 -5.96 -8.60 4.98
N ILE A 106 -6.65 -7.61 4.41
CA ILE A 106 -6.28 -6.17 4.40
C ILE A 106 -7.16 -5.41 5.39
#